data_AF-A0A2V8Q5C1-F1
#
_entry.id   AF-A0A2V8Q5C1-F1
#
_cell.length_a   1.000
_cell.length_b   1.000
_cell.length_c   1.000
_cell.angle_alpha   90.00
_cell.angle_beta   90.00
_cell.angle_gamma   90.00
#
_symmetry.space_group_name_H-M   'P 1'
#
loop_
_entity.id
_entity.type
_entity.pdbx_description
1 polymer ?
#
loop_
_entity_poly.entity_id
_entity_poly.type
_entity_poly.pdbx_seq_one_letter_code
_entity_poly.pdbx_strand_id
1 'polypeptide(L)'
;MDAFELLKTDHEKVAELFDQLETATGKRKLDVFNRIKTELELHTHVEEKIFYPALEKPEATHDLTLEAYEEHNVVKALLTELSKAKTANDEWQAKAKVLRE
;
A
#
# COMPACT_ATOMS: atom_id res chain seq x y z
N MET A 1 -21.20 6.81 3.98
CA MET A 1 -19.82 6.85 3.48
C MET A 1 -19.19 8.16 3.86
N ASP A 2 -18.59 8.18 5.04
CA ASP A 2 -17.65 9.23 5.46
C ASP A 2 -16.20 8.87 5.06
N ALA A 3 -15.25 9.74 5.38
CA ALA A 3 -13.84 9.54 5.03
C ALA A 3 -13.22 8.32 5.73
N PHE A 4 -13.65 7.98 6.95
CA PHE A 4 -13.14 6.82 7.67
C PHE A 4 -13.69 5.52 7.06
N GLU A 5 -14.97 5.50 6.69
CA GLU A 5 -15.59 4.37 5.99
C GLU A 5 -14.93 4.12 4.63
N LEU A 6 -14.57 5.18 3.91
CA LEU A 6 -13.83 5.08 2.64
C LEU A 6 -12.45 4.45 2.86
N LEU A 7 -11.64 5.00 3.78
CA LEU A 7 -10.27 4.50 4.04
C LEU A 7 -10.28 3.04 4.52
N LYS A 8 -11.25 2.67 5.37
CA LYS A 8 -11.41 1.28 5.82
C LYS A 8 -11.77 0.35 4.67
N THR A 9 -12.64 0.79 3.77
CA THR A 9 -13.00 0.02 2.57
C THR A 9 -11.79 -0.18 1.66
N ASP A 10 -10.94 0.83 1.51
CA ASP A 10 -9.69 0.72 0.76
C ASP A 10 -8.74 -0.31 1.42
N HIS A 11 -8.59 -0.29 2.75
CA HIS A 11 -7.79 -1.27 3.49
C HIS A 11 -8.28 -2.70 3.27
N GLU A 12 -9.59 -2.93 3.37
CA GLU A 12 -10.21 -4.24 3.14
C GLU A 12 -9.92 -4.73 1.71
N LYS A 13 -10.07 -3.85 0.72
CA LYS A 13 -9.79 -4.15 -0.69
C LYS A 13 -8.31 -4.50 -0.93
N VAL A 14 -7.39 -3.75 -0.32
CA VAL A 14 -5.95 -4.03 -0.41
C VAL A 14 -5.62 -5.38 0.23
N ALA A 15 -6.18 -5.67 1.41
CA ALA A 15 -6.00 -6.95 2.09
C ALA A 15 -6.48 -8.13 1.22
N GLU A 16 -7.68 -8.05 0.63
CA GLU A 16 -8.18 -9.07 -0.30
C GLU A 16 -7.30 -9.26 -1.53
N LEU A 17 -6.68 -8.19 -2.03
CA LEU A 17 -5.74 -8.28 -3.15
C LEU A 17 -4.43 -8.96 -2.74
N PHE A 18 -3.94 -8.74 -1.51
CA PHE A 18 -2.79 -9.48 -1.00
C PHE A 18 -3.08 -10.97 -0.84
N ASP A 19 -4.27 -11.36 -0.37
CA ASP A 19 -4.67 -12.77 -0.31
C ASP A 19 -4.75 -13.41 -1.72
N GLN A 20 -5.25 -12.65 -2.71
CA GLN A 20 -5.17 -13.05 -4.12
C GLN A 20 -3.74 -13.16 -4.62
N LEU A 21 -2.82 -12.31 -4.16
CA LEU A 21 -1.43 -12.32 -4.57
C LEU A 21 -0.72 -13.59 -4.11
N GLU A 22 -0.99 -14.05 -2.89
CA GLU A 22 -0.37 -15.24 -2.32
C GLU A 22 -0.73 -16.51 -3.10
N THR A 23 -1.98 -16.61 -3.53
CA THR A 23 -2.49 -17.76 -4.28
C THR A 23 -2.22 -17.68 -5.78
N ALA A 24 -1.86 -16.49 -6.30
CA ALA A 24 -1.57 -16.29 -7.71
C ALA A 24 -0.20 -16.85 -8.14
N THR A 25 -0.12 -17.30 -9.39
CA THR A 25 1.09 -17.85 -10.00
C THR A 25 1.37 -17.24 -11.37
N GLY A 26 2.63 -17.33 -11.81
CA GLY A 26 3.07 -16.87 -13.12
C GLY A 26 2.68 -15.41 -13.41
N LYS A 27 2.17 -15.16 -14.61
CA LYS A 27 1.76 -13.82 -15.05
C LYS A 27 0.66 -13.20 -14.18
N ARG A 28 -0.27 -14.03 -13.67
CA ARG A 28 -1.39 -13.56 -12.83
C ARG A 28 -0.88 -12.89 -11.55
N LYS A 29 0.25 -13.34 -11.00
CA LYS A 29 0.86 -12.74 -9.80
C LYS A 29 1.26 -11.29 -10.03
N LEU A 30 1.87 -11.00 -11.18
CA LEU A 30 2.21 -9.62 -11.57
C LEU A 30 0.97 -8.77 -11.86
N ASP A 31 -0.07 -9.36 -12.46
CA ASP A 31 -1.34 -8.65 -12.71
C ASP A 31 -2.03 -8.25 -11.39
N VAL A 32 -2.03 -9.13 -10.39
CA VAL A 32 -2.58 -8.84 -9.06
C VAL A 32 -1.74 -7.78 -8.35
N PHE A 33 -0.41 -7.89 -8.41
CA PHE A 33 0.48 -6.87 -7.86
C PHE A 33 0.24 -5.48 -8.47
N ASN A 34 0.03 -5.39 -9.78
CA ASN A 34 -0.27 -4.11 -10.43
C ASN A 34 -1.57 -3.49 -9.89
N ARG A 35 -2.56 -4.31 -9.55
CA ARG A 35 -3.79 -3.83 -8.88
C ARG A 35 -3.48 -3.31 -7.47
N ILE A 36 -2.73 -4.07 -6.66
CA ILE A 36 -2.29 -3.63 -5.32
C ILE A 36 -1.59 -2.29 -5.40
N LYS A 37 -0.63 -2.16 -6.32
CA LYS A 37 0.11 -0.93 -6.56
C LYS A 37 -0.83 0.25 -6.82
N THR A 38 -1.77 0.10 -7.75
CA THR A 38 -2.72 1.18 -8.07
C THR A 38 -3.59 1.56 -6.88
N GLU A 39 -4.10 0.58 -6.12
CA GLU A 39 -4.93 0.86 -4.95
C GLU A 39 -4.12 1.55 -3.84
N LEU A 40 -2.90 1.08 -3.54
CA LEU A 40 -2.03 1.72 -2.55
C LEU A 40 -1.58 3.12 -2.98
N GLU A 41 -1.24 3.33 -4.26
CA GLU A 41 -0.89 4.67 -4.76
C GLU A 41 -2.06 5.66 -4.61
N LEU A 42 -3.29 5.21 -4.89
CA LEU A 42 -4.49 6.04 -4.70
C LEU A 42 -4.77 6.30 -3.21
N HIS A 43 -4.73 5.25 -2.40
CA HIS A 43 -5.02 5.30 -0.97
C HIS A 43 -4.06 6.26 -0.25
N THR A 44 -2.76 6.03 -0.41
CA THR A 44 -1.71 6.87 0.21
C THR A 44 -1.79 8.31 -0.30
N HIS A 45 -2.17 8.54 -1.56
CA HIS A 45 -2.37 9.90 -2.08
C HIS A 45 -3.51 10.63 -1.37
N VAL A 46 -4.64 9.96 -1.12
CA VAL A 46 -5.78 10.53 -0.41
C VAL A 46 -5.40 10.85 1.03
N GLU A 47 -4.74 9.93 1.71
CA GLU A 47 -4.31 10.13 3.09
C GLU A 47 -3.36 11.32 3.21
N GLU A 48 -2.30 11.37 2.40
CA GLU A 48 -1.28 12.41 2.47
C GLU A 48 -1.78 13.80 2.03
N LYS A 49 -2.77 13.86 1.12
CA LYS A 49 -3.30 15.15 0.63
C LYS A 49 -4.47 15.69 1.42
N ILE A 50 -5.22 14.83 2.10
CA ILE A 50 -6.49 15.20 2.71
C ILE A 50 -6.50 14.86 4.20
N PHE A 51 -6.11 13.64 4.56
CA PHE A 51 -6.29 13.13 5.93
C PHE A 51 -5.17 13.56 6.87
N TYR A 52 -3.91 13.27 6.53
CA TYR A 52 -2.74 13.58 7.34
C TYR A 52 -2.58 15.07 7.62
N PRO A 53 -2.84 16.02 6.70
CA PRO A 53 -2.78 17.45 7.03
C PRO A 53 -3.75 17.88 8.16
N ALA A 54 -4.82 17.14 8.41
CA ALA A 54 -5.72 17.38 9.52
C ALA A 54 -5.21 16.75 10.83
N LEU A 55 -4.50 15.63 10.76
CA LEU A 55 -3.92 14.90 11.90
C LEU A 55 -2.52 15.39 12.30
N GLU A 56 -1.81 16.07 11.42
CA GLU A 56 -0.49 16.62 11.74
C GLU A 56 -0.58 17.85 12.65
N LYS A 57 -1.72 18.55 12.64
CA LYS A 57 -1.91 19.80 13.40
C LYS A 57 -2.06 19.59 14.91
N PRO A 58 -2.84 18.61 15.40
CA PRO A 58 -2.95 18.37 16.83
C PRO A 58 -1.68 17.69 17.36
N GLU A 59 -1.16 18.19 18.48
CA GLU A 59 0.03 17.63 19.15
C GLU A 59 -0.15 16.14 19.47
N ALA A 60 -1.36 15.71 19.84
CA ALA A 60 -1.68 14.33 20.17
C ALA A 60 -1.52 13.34 19.01
N THR A 61 -1.50 13.80 17.77
CA THR A 61 -1.41 12.95 16.56
C THR A 61 -0.21 13.31 15.68
N HIS A 62 0.57 14.32 16.05
CA HIS A 62 1.67 14.83 15.23
C HIS A 62 2.73 13.77 14.93
N ASP A 63 3.32 13.18 15.97
CA ASP A 63 4.40 12.19 15.82
C ASP A 63 3.93 10.94 15.07
N LEU A 64 2.71 10.46 15.36
CA LEU A 64 2.09 9.34 14.66
C LEU A 64 1.87 9.65 13.17
N THR A 65 1.50 10.89 12.85
CA THR A 65 1.31 11.29 11.45
C THR A 65 2.65 11.35 10.70
N LEU A 66 3.72 11.83 11.35
CA LEU A 66 5.07 11.83 10.76
C LEU A 66 5.58 10.40 10.53
N GLU A 67 5.35 9.49 11.48
CA GLU A 67 5.71 8.07 11.31
C GLU A 67 4.95 7.45 10.14
N ALA A 68 3.64 7.70 10.00
CA ALA A 68 2.84 7.20 8.89
C ALA A 68 3.33 7.69 7.52
N TYR A 69 3.81 8.94 7.41
CA TYR A 69 4.45 9.41 6.17
C TYR A 69 5.71 8.61 5.82
N GLU A 70 6.53 8.24 6.80
CA GLU A 70 7.73 7.44 6.55
C GLU A 70 7.39 5.99 6.21
N GLU A 71 6.38 5.40 6.84
CA GLU A 71 5.84 4.10 6.45
C GLU A 71 5.37 4.10 4.98
N HIS A 72 4.65 5.14 4.55
CA HIS A 72 4.27 5.31 3.15
C HIS A 72 5.47 5.45 2.21
N ASN A 73 6.53 6.15 2.63
CA ASN A 73 7.75 6.25 1.83
C ASN A 73 8.38 4.88 1.60
N VAL A 74 8.43 4.03 2.62
CA VAL A 74 8.92 2.64 2.51
C VAL A 74 8.04 1.82 1.57
N VAL A 75 6.72 1.88 1.74
CA VAL A 75 5.75 1.18 0.87
C VAL A 75 5.92 1.61 -0.59
N LYS A 76 5.99 2.92 -0.87
CA LYS A 76 6.17 3.46 -2.23
C LYS A 76 7.52 3.05 -2.86
N ALA A 77 8.58 2.99 -2.06
CA ALA A 77 9.88 2.51 -2.52
C ALA A 77 9.80 1.04 -2.95
N LEU A 78 9.19 0.18 -2.13
CA LEU A 78 8.97 -1.23 -2.44
C LEU A 78 8.08 -1.41 -3.68
N LEU A 79 6.97 -0.67 -3.80
CA LEU A 79 6.10 -0.69 -4.98
C LEU A 79 6.87 -0.32 -6.25
N THR A 80 7.71 0.71 -6.17
CA THR A 80 8.55 1.15 -7.29
C THR A 80 9.53 0.06 -7.69
N GLU A 81 10.20 -0.56 -6.73
CA GLU A 81 11.15 -1.63 -6.99
C GLU A 81 10.49 -2.88 -7.59
N LEU A 82 9.42 -3.37 -6.97
CA LEU A 82 8.67 -4.54 -7.42
C LEU A 82 8.08 -4.34 -8.82
N SER A 83 7.68 -3.11 -9.17
CA SER A 83 7.10 -2.80 -10.49
C SER A 83 8.09 -2.85 -11.66
N LYS A 84 9.40 -2.86 -11.39
CA LYS A 84 10.44 -2.99 -12.42
C LYS A 84 10.66 -4.44 -12.87
N ALA A 85 10.18 -5.41 -12.09
CA ALA A 85 10.40 -6.81 -12.38
C ALA A 85 9.55 -7.30 -13.55
N LYS A 86 10.14 -8.13 -14.42
CA LYS A 86 9.45 -8.78 -15.55
C LYS A 86 8.82 -10.12 -15.17
N THR A 87 9.25 -10.71 -14.06
CA THR A 87 8.81 -12.00 -13.54
C THR A 87 8.72 -11.95 -12.02
N ALA A 88 7.83 -12.74 -11.43
CA ALA A 88 7.73 -12.92 -9.99
C ALA A 88 8.71 -14.00 -9.50
N ASN A 89 10.01 -13.73 -9.63
CA ASN A 89 11.07 -14.63 -9.13
C ASN A 89 11.13 -14.65 -7.59
N ASP A 90 11.99 -15.48 -7.01
CA ASP A 90 12.04 -15.69 -5.55
C ASP A 90 12.34 -14.40 -4.77
N GLU A 91 13.25 -13.56 -5.26
CA GLU A 91 13.56 -12.26 -4.65
C GLU A 91 12.35 -11.31 -4.69
N TRP A 92 11.66 -11.25 -5.83
CA TRP A 92 10.44 -10.46 -5.97
C TRP A 92 9.35 -10.94 -5.01
N GLN A 93 9.18 -12.26 -4.87
CA GLN A 93 8.19 -12.83 -3.95
C GLN A 93 8.54 -12.53 -2.49
N ALA A 94 9.81 -12.58 -2.11
CA ALA A 94 10.26 -12.18 -0.78
C ALA A 94 9.96 -10.71 -0.49
N LYS A 95 10.26 -9.81 -1.43
CA LYS A 95 9.94 -8.37 -1.31
C LYS A 95 8.44 -8.09 -1.27
N ALA A 96 7.65 -8.79 -2.09
CA ALA A 96 6.20 -8.67 -2.08
C ALA A 96 5.57 -9.15 -0.76
N LYS A 97 6.21 -10.10 -0.07
CA LYS A 97 5.82 -10.51 1.28
C LYS A 97 6.09 -9.41 2.31
N VAL A 98 7.26 -8.75 2.25
CA VAL A 98 7.59 -7.61 3.12
C VAL A 98 6.61 -6.46 2.91
N LEU A 99 6.17 -6.21 1.67
CA LEU A 99 5.16 -5.18 1.38
C LEU A 99 3.81 -5.41 2.09
N ARG A 100 3.50 -6.66 2.49
CA ARG A 100 2.27 -7.00 3.22
C ARG A 100 2.41 -6.79 4.73
N GLU A 101 3.63 -6.83 5.26
CA GLU A 101 3.90 -6.70 6.71
C GLU A 101 3.50 -5.31 7.21
#